data_AF-A0A4Y2N9B8-F1
#
_entry.id   AF-A0A4Y2N9B8-F1
#
_cell.length_a   1.000
_cell.length_b   1.000
_cell.length_c   1.000
_cell.angle_alpha   90.00
_cell.angle_beta   90.00
_cell.angle_gamma   90.00
#
_symmetry.space_group_name_H-M   'P 1'
#
loop_
_entity.id
_entity.type
_entity.pdbx_description
1 polymer ?
#
loop_
_entity_poly.entity_id
_entity_poly.type
_entity_poly.pdbx_seq_one_letter_code
_entity_poly.pdbx_strand_id
1 'polypeptide(L)'
;MRTTLGLFPKKAEKDPAPESLLQRISCTCKKGCTNAYGCRKAGLLCSLLCKHCIGHSCENAMPVILDNESEEGDAPAPINMVGEQLECEDIELVAV
;
A
#
# COMPACT_ATOMS: atom_id res chain seq x y z
N MET A 1 -24.14 9.64 10.01
CA MET A 1 -24.62 8.41 10.67
C MET A 1 -23.40 7.67 11.23
N ARG A 2 -23.35 7.39 12.54
CA ARG A 2 -22.33 6.52 13.14
C ARG A 2 -22.96 5.15 13.32
N THR A 3 -22.34 4.09 12.79
CA THR A 3 -22.81 2.73 12.98
C THR A 3 -22.54 2.31 14.42
N THR A 4 -23.58 1.94 15.17
CA THR A 4 -23.47 1.50 16.58
C THR A 4 -23.12 0.02 16.72
N LEU A 5 -23.29 -0.75 15.64
CA LEU A 5 -22.78 -2.11 15.52
C LEU A 5 -21.27 -2.02 15.27
N GLY A 6 -20.48 -2.63 16.16
CA GLY A 6 -19.03 -2.69 16.04
C GLY A 6 -18.56 -3.43 14.79
N LEU A 7 -17.25 -3.42 14.54
CA LEU A 7 -16.65 -4.18 13.44
C LEU A 7 -16.77 -5.68 13.73
N PHE A 8 -17.36 -6.43 12.80
CA PHE A 8 -17.39 -7.89 12.87
C PHE A 8 -16.17 -8.48 12.14
N PRO A 9 -15.42 -9.40 12.76
CA PRO A 9 -14.34 -10.10 12.07
C PRO A 9 -14.90 -10.94 10.92
N LYS A 10 -14.48 -10.65 9.69
CA LYS A 10 -14.77 -11.49 8.53
C LYS A 10 -13.56 -12.40 8.26
N LYS A 11 -13.80 -13.70 8.07
CA LYS A 11 -12.75 -14.63 7.62
C LYS A 11 -12.34 -14.28 6.19
N ALA A 12 -11.05 -14.32 5.91
CA ALA A 12 -10.55 -14.20 4.54
C ALA A 12 -11.03 -15.41 3.73
N GLU A 13 -11.66 -15.16 2.59
CA GLU A 13 -12.14 -16.20 1.67
C GLU A 13 -11.07 -16.62 0.67
N LYS A 14 -10.08 -15.75 0.43
CA LYS A 14 -8.99 -15.97 -0.52
C LYS A 14 -7.79 -16.56 0.19
N ASP A 15 -7.03 -17.37 -0.55
CA ASP A 15 -5.76 -17.88 -0.07
C ASP A 15 -4.77 -16.75 0.26
N PRO A 16 -3.83 -16.98 1.19
CA PRO A 16 -2.74 -16.06 1.45
C PRO A 16 -1.94 -15.74 0.18
N ALA A 17 -1.31 -14.57 0.15
CA ALA A 17 -0.37 -14.24 -0.92
C ALA A 17 0.71 -15.33 -1.04
N PRO A 18 1.15 -15.69 -2.26
CA PRO A 18 2.20 -16.68 -2.46
C PRO A 18 3.47 -16.35 -1.66
N GLU A 19 4.14 -17.38 -1.15
CA GLU A 19 5.34 -17.20 -0.32
C GLU A 19 6.45 -16.44 -1.05
N SER A 20 6.59 -16.65 -2.37
CA SER A 20 7.55 -15.94 -3.21
C SER A 20 7.32 -14.42 -3.24
N LEU A 21 6.08 -13.97 -3.08
CA LEU A 21 5.73 -12.56 -2.95
C LEU A 21 6.05 -12.06 -1.54
N LEU A 22 5.74 -12.85 -0.51
CA LEU A 22 6.05 -12.53 0.89
C LEU A 22 7.58 -12.43 1.13
N GLN A 23 8.38 -13.28 0.50
CA GLN A 23 9.84 -13.22 0.59
C GLN A 23 10.42 -11.98 -0.10
N ARG A 24 9.72 -11.41 -1.09
CA ARG A 24 10.14 -10.17 -1.76
C ARG A 24 9.88 -8.92 -0.94
N ILE A 25 8.88 -8.91 -0.05
CA ILE A 25 8.58 -7.74 0.80
C ILE A 25 9.49 -7.67 2.03
N SER A 26 9.99 -8.81 2.53
CA SER A 26 10.87 -8.89 3.69
C SER A 26 12.27 -9.39 3.29
N CYS A 27 13.15 -8.46 2.89
CA CYS A 27 14.53 -8.85 2.63
C CYS A 27 15.23 -9.41 3.88
N THR A 28 16.06 -10.42 3.66
CA THR A 28 17.03 -10.94 4.62
C THR A 28 18.41 -10.33 4.38
N CYS A 29 18.46 -9.02 4.08
CA CYS A 29 19.70 -8.27 3.93
C CYS A 29 20.62 -8.53 5.14
N LYS A 30 21.92 -8.73 4.95
CA LYS A 30 22.87 -8.87 6.08
C LYS A 30 23.66 -7.59 6.33
N LYS A 31 23.82 -6.75 5.31
CA LYS A 31 24.57 -5.49 5.31
C LYS A 31 24.00 -4.56 4.24
N GLY A 32 23.15 -3.61 4.62
CA GLY A 32 22.45 -2.73 3.68
C GLY A 32 21.62 -3.51 2.64
N CYS A 33 20.75 -2.85 1.89
CA CYS A 33 20.04 -3.51 0.79
C CYS A 33 20.58 -3.04 -0.56
N THR A 34 21.77 -3.55 -0.87
CA THR A 34 22.46 -3.37 -2.16
C THR A 34 21.90 -4.31 -3.23
N ASN A 35 22.41 -4.20 -4.46
CA ASN A 35 21.95 -4.94 -5.65
C ASN A 35 21.95 -6.48 -5.49
N ALA A 36 22.68 -7.01 -4.50
CA ALA A 36 22.75 -8.46 -4.25
C ALA A 36 21.53 -9.02 -3.50
N TYR A 37 20.70 -8.17 -2.88
CA TYR A 37 19.62 -8.60 -1.99
C TYR A 37 18.25 -8.60 -2.67
N GLY A 38 17.36 -9.47 -2.16
CA GLY A 38 16.13 -9.91 -2.83
C GLY A 38 15.21 -8.80 -3.35
N CYS A 39 14.93 -7.76 -2.54
CA CYS A 39 14.03 -6.67 -2.96
C CYS A 39 14.59 -5.92 -4.17
N ARG A 40 15.83 -5.43 -4.07
CA ARG A 40 16.47 -4.65 -5.13
C ARG A 40 16.76 -5.49 -6.37
N LYS A 41 17.15 -6.76 -6.20
CA LYS A 41 17.30 -7.73 -7.29
C LYS A 41 15.98 -7.99 -8.02
N ALA A 42 14.85 -7.94 -7.31
CA ALA A 42 13.52 -8.06 -7.88
C ALA A 42 12.96 -6.73 -8.43
N GLY A 43 13.72 -5.63 -8.39
CA GLY A 43 13.26 -4.31 -8.82
C GLY A 43 12.26 -3.65 -7.86
N LEU A 44 12.24 -4.06 -6.60
CA LEU A 44 11.32 -3.58 -5.58
C LEU A 44 12.05 -2.76 -4.51
N LEU A 45 11.37 -1.75 -3.97
CA LEU A 45 11.79 -1.04 -2.77
C LEU A 45 11.59 -1.93 -1.54
N CYS A 46 12.47 -1.78 -0.56
CA CYS A 46 12.35 -2.47 0.71
C CYS A 46 11.20 -1.84 1.51
N SER A 47 10.34 -2.70 2.04
CA SER A 47 9.36 -2.30 3.04
C SER A 47 10.01 -2.16 4.42
N LEU A 48 9.28 -1.57 5.37
CA LEU A 48 9.68 -1.50 6.78
C LEU A 48 9.88 -2.89 7.41
N LEU A 49 9.32 -3.94 6.81
CA LEU A 49 9.44 -5.34 7.26
C LEU A 49 10.78 -5.99 6.91
N CYS A 50 11.71 -5.27 6.26
CA CYS A 50 13.04 -5.81 6.04
C CYS A 50 13.73 -6.06 7.39
N LYS A 51 14.00 -7.33 7.71
CA LYS A 51 14.44 -7.76 9.05
C LYS A 51 15.72 -7.08 9.53
N HIS A 52 16.59 -6.70 8.61
CA HIS A 52 17.88 -6.12 8.93
C HIS A 52 17.86 -4.59 8.96
N CYS A 53 17.18 -3.97 8.00
CA CYS A 53 17.17 -2.51 7.91
C CYS A 53 16.09 -1.87 8.77
N ILE A 54 15.01 -2.62 9.08
CA ILE A 54 13.87 -2.17 9.90
C ILE A 54 13.35 -0.81 9.41
N GLY A 55 13.37 -0.58 8.10
CA GLY A 55 12.99 0.71 7.51
C GLY A 55 13.91 1.91 7.74
N HIS A 56 14.81 1.90 8.73
CA HIS A 56 15.58 3.08 9.13
C HIS A 56 16.94 3.21 8.41
N SER A 57 17.65 2.11 8.19
CA SER A 57 18.99 2.12 7.58
C SER A 57 18.99 1.60 6.14
N CYS A 58 17.81 1.44 5.54
CA CYS A 58 17.70 0.88 4.20
C CYS A 58 17.88 1.96 3.13
N GLU A 59 18.98 1.91 2.39
CA GLU A 59 19.17 2.72 1.18
C GLU A 59 18.20 2.37 0.04
N ASN A 60 17.43 1.30 0.20
CA ASN A 60 16.40 0.88 -0.73
C ASN A 60 14.98 1.06 -0.13
N ALA A 61 14.82 1.80 0.97
CA ALA A 61 13.51 2.07 1.55
C ALA A 61 12.63 2.88 0.60
N MET A 62 11.33 2.73 0.75
CA MET A 62 10.37 3.64 0.13
C MET A 62 10.57 5.05 0.72
N PRO A 63 10.77 6.09 -0.12
CA PRO A 63 10.85 7.45 0.37
C PRO A 63 9.51 7.83 1.02
N VAL A 64 9.58 8.36 2.24
CA VAL A 64 8.41 8.96 2.90
C VAL A 64 8.27 10.36 2.32
N ILE A 65 7.26 10.57 1.47
CA ILE A 65 6.86 11.92 1.09
C ILE A 65 6.14 12.49 2.30
N LEU A 66 6.81 13.37 3.04
CA LEU A 66 6.14 14.22 4.00
C LEU A 66 5.63 15.41 3.19
N ASP A 67 4.33 15.45 2.93
CA ASP A 67 3.67 16.64 2.44
C ASP A 67 3.77 17.70 3.55
N ASN A 68 4.89 18.41 3.55
CA ASN A 68 5.06 19.58 4.37
C ASN A 68 4.22 20.66 3.69
N GLU A 69 2.96 20.78 4.08
CA GLU A 69 2.10 21.92 3.75
C GLU A 69 2.75 23.16 4.37
N SER A 70 3.77 23.70 3.70
CA SER A 70 4.26 25.03 3.98
C SER A 70 3.18 25.96 3.45
N GLU A 71 2.38 26.46 4.37
CA GLU A 71 1.44 27.57 4.20
C GLU A 71 2.21 28.80 3.67
N GLU A 72 2.49 28.85 2.37
CA GLU A 72 2.68 30.10 1.63
C GLU A 72 1.92 29.99 0.30
N GLY A 73 0.89 30.82 0.21
CA GLY A 73 -0.16 30.71 -0.80
C GLY A 73 0.33 30.90 -2.23
N ASP A 74 0.01 29.92 -3.07
CA ASP A 74 -0.67 30.14 -4.34
C ASP A 74 -1.48 28.88 -4.64
N ALA A 75 -2.81 29.01 -4.65
CA ALA A 75 -3.70 27.87 -4.83
C ALA A 75 -3.57 27.35 -6.28
N PRO A 76 -3.21 26.07 -6.52
CA PRO A 76 -3.38 25.52 -7.85
C PRO A 76 -4.88 25.51 -8.19
N ALA A 77 -5.23 26.05 -9.36
CA ALA A 77 -6.60 26.14 -9.83
C ALA A 77 -7.33 24.79 -9.69
N PRO A 78 -8.62 24.78 -9.33
CA PRO A 78 -9.36 23.53 -9.15
C PRO A 78 -9.37 22.78 -10.47
N ILE A 79 -8.72 21.61 -10.49
CA ILE A 79 -8.85 20.66 -11.58
C ILE A 79 -10.31 20.22 -11.56
N ASN A 80 -11.04 20.62 -12.58
CA ASN A 80 -12.40 20.20 -12.83
C ASN A 80 -12.46 18.67 -13.00
N MET A 81 -12.82 17.94 -11.94
CA MET A 81 -13.27 16.56 -12.07
C MET A 81 -14.62 16.55 -12.80
N VAL A 82 -14.57 16.58 -14.12
CA VAL A 82 -15.72 16.22 -14.97
C VAL A 82 -16.03 14.74 -14.72
N GLY A 83 -17.25 14.50 -14.25
CA GLY A 83 -17.63 13.24 -13.64
C GLY A 83 -17.88 12.11 -14.62
N GLU A 84 -17.67 10.90 -14.13
CA GLU A 84 -18.48 9.74 -14.49
C GLU A 84 -18.98 9.16 -13.17
N GLN A 85 -20.23 9.45 -12.83
CA GLN A 85 -20.96 8.72 -11.80
C GLN A 85 -21.06 7.29 -12.32
N LEU A 86 -20.23 6.38 -11.82
CA LEU A 86 -20.51 4.97 -12.00
C LEU A 86 -21.64 4.64 -11.02
N GLU A 87 -22.87 4.68 -11.51
CA GLU A 87 -24.03 4.18 -10.78
C GLU A 87 -23.81 2.68 -10.54
N CYS A 88 -23.77 2.25 -9.27
CA CYS A 88 -23.82 0.84 -8.93
C CYS A 88 -25.25 0.38 -9.23
N GLU A 89 -25.50 -0.16 -10.42
CA GLU A 89 -26.77 -0.83 -10.70
C GLU A 89 -26.92 -2.06 -9.80
N ASP A 90 -27.99 -2.08 -9.01
CA ASP A 90 -28.42 -3.21 -8.20
C ASP A 90 -28.68 -4.42 -9.10
N ILE A 91 -27.81 -5.44 -9.03
CA ILE A 91 -28.14 -6.76 -9.61
C ILE A 91 -29.06 -7.47 -8.61
N GLU A 92 -30.37 -7.34 -8.81
CA GLU A 92 -31.37 -8.22 -8.21
C GLU A 92 -31.11 -9.65 -8.68
N LEU A 93 -30.63 -10.52 -7.78
CA LEU A 93 -30.71 -11.95 -8.00
C LEU A 93 -32.08 -12.44 -7.54
N VAL A 94 -33.08 -12.30 -8.40
CA VAL A 94 -34.35 -13.04 -8.26
C VAL A 94 -34.02 -14.53 -8.47
N ALA A 95 -33.99 -15.27 -7.36
CA ALA A 95 -34.00 -16.73 -7.40
C ALA A 95 -35.43 -17.19 -7.70
N VAL A 96 -35.65 -17.70 -8.92
CA VAL A 96 -36.73 -18.64 -9.22
C VAL A 96 -36.13 -20.04 -9.20
#